data_AF-A0A518V6C5-F1
#
_entry.id   AF-A0A518V6C5-F1
#
_cell.length_a   1.000
_cell.length_b   1.000
_cell.length_c   1.000
_cell.angle_alpha   90.00
_cell.angle_beta   90.00
_cell.angle_gamma   90.00
#
_symmetry.space_group_name_H-M   'P 1'
#
loop_
_entity.id
_entity.type
_entity.pdbx_description
1 polymer ?
#
loop_
_entity_poly.entity_id
_entity_poly.type
_entity_poly.pdbx_seq_one_letter_code
_entity_poly.pdbx_strand_id
1 'polypeptide(L)'
;MKQWKNRWGHMAVIAFAVLLFTVSTSSESSWAQPPSPIPSEPIQGALILTMNPHVIKAITHYYGYPRAYDLSSVRVVGVSRSMNQPHSYEAVFQVRTYEGNHAPPFSTETIKLAVHPDGVQLTGYSHQGDEWEAKRKVEEQQVQKEFEDYFHIQLAGYQQMSYYQIAHRYRDDPDNALFLFNQELISQKEAIQKQSYLLPMTFLGKRDGYILYKRSDGSQIVYFLLKELGSWKLSKMKHVPSKGIS
;
A
#
# COMPACT_ATOMS: atom_id res chain seq x y z
N MET A 1 33.71 78.38 -4.92
CA MET A 1 33.72 78.31 -3.44
C MET A 1 33.09 77.01 -3.00
N LYS A 2 33.73 76.33 -2.04
CA LYS A 2 33.36 75.05 -1.41
C LYS A 2 31.94 75.07 -0.81
N GLN A 3 31.20 73.98 -0.88
CA GLN A 3 31.14 72.97 0.20
C GLN A 3 30.15 71.83 -0.10
N TRP A 4 30.59 70.62 0.23
CA TRP A 4 29.81 69.39 0.39
C TRP A 4 28.81 69.47 1.56
N LYS A 5 27.67 68.77 1.42
CA LYS A 5 27.14 67.85 2.45
C LYS A 5 26.15 66.86 1.85
N ASN A 6 26.49 65.57 1.98
CA ASN A 6 25.62 64.41 1.79
C ASN A 6 24.36 64.49 2.67
N ARG A 7 23.22 63.93 2.22
CA ARG A 7 22.72 62.61 2.67
C ARG A 7 21.31 62.28 2.15
N TRP A 8 21.25 61.17 1.38
CA TRP A 8 20.36 60.02 1.52
C TRP A 8 18.83 60.22 1.42
N GLY A 9 18.25 59.51 0.45
CA GLY A 9 16.82 59.25 0.35
C GLY A 9 16.47 58.54 -0.97
N HIS A 10 17.09 57.38 -1.21
CA HIS A 10 16.78 56.51 -2.33
C HIS A 10 15.34 55.99 -2.27
N MET A 11 14.64 55.97 -3.40
CA MET A 11 13.62 54.97 -3.76
C MET A 11 13.56 54.94 -5.30
N ALA A 12 14.52 54.27 -5.93
CA ALA A 12 14.43 53.86 -7.32
C ALA A 12 13.84 52.45 -7.33
N VAL A 13 12.57 52.32 -7.71
CA VAL A 13 11.94 51.04 -8.01
C VAL A 13 12.34 50.67 -9.43
N ILE A 14 13.39 49.86 -9.57
CA ILE A 14 13.70 49.16 -10.83
C ILE A 14 13.12 47.76 -10.70
N ALA A 15 12.04 47.51 -11.43
CA ALA A 15 11.45 46.19 -11.57
C ALA A 15 12.40 45.29 -12.37
N PHE A 16 13.06 44.36 -11.68
CA PHE A 16 13.88 43.33 -12.30
C PHE A 16 13.00 42.09 -12.49
N ALA A 17 12.47 41.90 -13.70
CA ALA A 17 11.75 40.70 -14.09
C ALA A 17 12.75 39.55 -14.29
N VAL A 18 13.03 38.80 -13.23
CA VAL A 18 13.72 37.50 -13.34
C VAL A 18 12.71 36.49 -13.89
N LEU A 19 12.81 36.20 -15.19
CA LEU A 19 12.27 34.98 -15.77
C LEU A 19 13.05 33.80 -15.17
N LEU A 20 12.55 33.29 -14.04
CA LEU A 20 12.94 32.00 -13.50
C LEU A 20 12.43 30.94 -14.50
N PHE A 21 13.26 30.59 -15.47
CA PHE A 21 13.20 29.25 -16.04
C PHE A 21 13.48 28.29 -14.90
N THR A 22 12.42 27.78 -14.27
CA THR A 22 12.50 26.56 -13.50
C THR A 22 12.88 25.49 -14.50
N VAL A 23 14.18 25.26 -14.65
CA VAL A 23 14.69 23.99 -15.14
C VAL A 23 14.21 23.00 -14.11
N SER A 24 13.05 22.41 -14.37
CA SER A 24 12.62 21.20 -13.71
C SER A 24 13.68 20.17 -14.04
N THR A 25 14.71 20.06 -13.20
CA THR A 25 15.45 18.82 -13.09
C THR A 25 14.48 17.85 -12.43
N SER A 26 13.54 17.31 -13.23
CA SER A 26 13.04 16.00 -12.91
C SER A 26 14.28 15.13 -12.87
N SER A 27 14.75 14.82 -11.66
CA SER A 27 15.59 13.67 -11.46
C SER A 27 14.70 12.47 -11.77
N GLU A 28 14.43 12.24 -13.05
CA GLU A 28 14.26 10.90 -13.53
C GLU A 28 15.57 10.22 -13.19
N SER A 29 15.61 9.57 -12.03
CA SER A 29 16.54 8.48 -11.80
C SER A 29 16.18 7.43 -12.85
N SER A 30 16.67 7.62 -14.07
CA SER A 30 16.67 6.61 -15.09
C SER A 30 17.47 5.46 -14.49
N TRP A 31 16.80 4.40 -14.09
CA TRP A 31 17.40 3.14 -13.64
C TRP A 31 18.09 2.45 -14.81
N ALA A 32 19.02 3.13 -15.48
CA ALA A 32 19.91 2.52 -16.46
C ALA A 32 21.12 1.96 -15.69
N GLN A 33 20.89 0.91 -14.92
CA GLN A 33 21.99 0.03 -14.51
C GLN A 33 22.34 -0.89 -15.69
N PRO A 34 23.62 -1.22 -15.91
CA PRO A 34 24.00 -2.24 -16.88
C PRO A 34 23.23 -3.54 -16.59
N PRO A 35 22.89 -4.34 -17.61
CA PRO A 35 22.16 -5.59 -17.41
C PRO A 35 22.98 -6.45 -16.43
N SER A 36 22.46 -6.61 -15.22
CA SER A 36 23.08 -7.46 -14.22
C SER A 36 23.06 -8.89 -14.75
N PRO A 37 24.15 -9.66 -14.62
CA PRO A 37 24.18 -11.02 -15.13
C PRO A 37 23.06 -11.83 -14.46
N ILE A 38 22.31 -12.53 -15.30
CA ILE A 38 21.28 -13.47 -14.86
C ILE A 38 21.96 -14.83 -14.65
N PRO A 39 21.83 -15.49 -13.48
CA PRO A 39 22.41 -16.81 -13.26
C PRO A 39 21.86 -17.88 -14.21
N SER A 40 22.52 -19.05 -14.31
CA SER A 40 21.94 -20.18 -15.04
C SER A 40 20.70 -20.74 -14.33
N GLU A 41 19.80 -21.41 -15.07
CA GLU A 41 18.52 -21.93 -14.56
C GLU A 41 18.60 -22.69 -13.22
N PRO A 42 19.52 -23.67 -13.02
CA PRO A 42 19.63 -24.35 -11.72
C PRO A 42 20.02 -23.42 -10.57
N ILE A 43 20.88 -22.42 -10.85
CA ILE A 43 21.33 -21.44 -9.86
C ILE A 43 20.20 -20.46 -9.54
N GLN A 44 19.42 -20.04 -10.54
CA GLN A 44 18.23 -19.21 -10.31
C GLN A 44 17.21 -19.92 -9.43
N GLY A 45 16.89 -21.18 -9.74
CA GLY A 45 15.95 -21.97 -8.95
C GLY A 45 16.40 -22.11 -7.49
N ALA A 46 17.68 -22.44 -7.27
CA ALA A 46 18.26 -22.49 -5.92
C ALA A 46 18.17 -21.12 -5.22
N LEU A 47 18.54 -20.04 -5.91
CA LEU A 47 18.50 -18.69 -5.35
C LEU A 47 17.08 -18.26 -4.98
N ILE A 48 16.09 -18.53 -5.83
CA ILE A 48 14.66 -18.27 -5.56
C ILE A 48 14.23 -19.00 -4.29
N LEU A 49 14.50 -20.31 -4.20
CA LEU A 49 14.09 -21.11 -3.04
C LEU A 49 14.77 -20.64 -1.75
N THR A 50 16.08 -20.38 -1.80
CA THR A 50 16.85 -19.94 -0.62
C THR A 50 16.46 -18.53 -0.18
N MET A 51 16.15 -17.62 -1.12
CA MET A 51 15.75 -16.24 -0.79
C MET A 51 14.25 -16.08 -0.49
N ASN A 52 13.44 -17.11 -0.73
CA ASN A 52 11.99 -17.06 -0.58
C ASN A 52 11.52 -16.52 0.80
N PRO A 53 12.10 -16.92 1.94
CA PRO A 53 11.70 -16.35 3.24
C PRO A 53 11.90 -14.82 3.32
N HIS A 54 12.93 -14.29 2.67
CA HIS A 54 13.23 -12.86 2.62
C HIS A 54 12.29 -12.12 1.66
N VAL A 55 11.92 -12.75 0.55
CA VAL A 55 10.89 -12.25 -0.38
C VAL A 55 9.53 -12.14 0.31
N ILE A 56 9.08 -13.19 1.00
CA ILE A 56 7.82 -13.17 1.78
C ILE A 56 7.86 -12.07 2.84
N LYS A 57 9.00 -11.92 3.54
CA LYS A 57 9.18 -10.87 4.55
C LYS A 57 9.09 -9.48 3.93
N ALA A 58 9.68 -9.24 2.77
CA ALA A 58 9.61 -7.97 2.07
C ALA A 58 8.17 -7.64 1.62
N ILE A 59 7.45 -8.60 1.04
CA ILE A 59 6.03 -8.46 0.67
C ILE A 59 5.18 -8.17 1.92
N THR A 60 5.40 -8.92 3.00
CA THR A 60 4.67 -8.74 4.26
C THR A 60 4.94 -7.37 4.87
N HIS A 61 6.18 -6.87 4.78
CA HIS A 61 6.54 -5.54 5.25
C HIS A 61 5.80 -4.44 4.46
N TYR A 62 5.70 -4.56 3.13
CA TYR A 62 5.01 -3.59 2.30
C TYR A 62 3.49 -3.58 2.53
N TYR A 63 2.84 -4.76 2.53
CA TYR A 63 1.38 -4.85 2.63
C TYR A 63 0.84 -4.88 4.07
N GLY A 64 1.67 -5.23 5.06
CA GLY A 64 1.24 -5.51 6.44
C GLY A 64 0.67 -6.92 6.64
N TYR A 65 0.64 -7.74 5.58
CA TYR A 65 0.24 -9.15 5.57
C TYR A 65 0.92 -9.86 4.39
N PRO A 66 1.08 -11.20 4.44
CA PRO A 66 1.63 -11.93 3.30
C PRO A 66 0.61 -11.96 2.16
N ARG A 67 0.99 -11.46 0.98
CA ARG A 67 0.29 -11.76 -0.28
C ARG A 67 0.78 -13.07 -0.86
N ALA A 68 -0.12 -13.82 -1.49
CA ALA A 68 0.21 -15.08 -2.13
C ALA A 68 0.85 -14.84 -3.51
N TYR A 69 1.68 -15.79 -3.93
CA TYR A 69 2.29 -15.84 -5.26
C TYR A 69 2.74 -17.27 -5.56
N ASP A 70 2.79 -17.62 -6.84
CA ASP A 70 3.34 -18.89 -7.28
C ASP A 70 4.86 -18.79 -7.39
N LEU A 71 5.61 -19.77 -6.88
CA LEU A 71 7.08 -19.80 -7.00
C LEU A 71 7.53 -19.80 -8.48
N SER A 72 6.73 -20.38 -9.38
CA SER A 72 6.98 -20.36 -10.82
C SER A 72 6.85 -18.97 -11.47
N SER A 73 6.24 -18.01 -10.77
CA SER A 73 6.12 -16.62 -11.22
C SER A 73 7.32 -15.75 -10.81
N VAL A 74 8.17 -16.24 -9.92
CA VAL A 74 9.34 -15.51 -9.42
C VAL A 74 10.44 -15.52 -10.47
N ARG A 75 11.03 -14.36 -10.73
CA ARG A 75 12.15 -14.19 -11.66
C ARG A 75 13.32 -13.53 -10.97
N VAL A 76 14.52 -14.06 -11.21
CA VAL A 76 15.77 -13.34 -10.87
C VAL A 76 16.06 -12.40 -12.03
N VAL A 77 15.88 -11.10 -11.80
CA VAL A 77 16.11 -10.09 -12.85
C VAL A 77 17.54 -9.57 -12.87
N GLY A 78 18.33 -9.87 -11.82
CA GLY A 78 19.74 -9.56 -11.79
C GLY A 78 20.42 -9.97 -10.49
N VAL A 79 21.71 -10.31 -10.58
CA VAL A 79 22.59 -10.44 -9.43
C VAL A 79 23.87 -9.65 -9.72
N SER A 80 24.24 -8.75 -8.80
CA SER A 80 25.48 -7.98 -8.91
C SER A 80 26.30 -8.12 -7.65
N ARG A 81 27.62 -8.10 -7.78
CA ARG A 81 28.53 -8.09 -6.63
C ARG A 81 28.73 -6.66 -6.16
N SER A 82 28.71 -6.44 -4.84
CA SER A 82 29.08 -5.15 -4.26
C SER A 82 30.56 -4.87 -4.53
N MET A 83 30.85 -3.70 -5.10
CA MET A 83 32.23 -3.27 -5.38
C MET A 83 33.02 -2.95 -4.12
N ASN A 84 32.32 -2.58 -3.03
CA ASN A 84 32.93 -2.06 -1.81
C ASN A 84 33.04 -3.11 -0.69
N GLN A 85 32.41 -4.27 -0.85
CA GLN A 85 32.39 -5.33 0.16
C GLN A 85 32.63 -6.70 -0.49
N PRO A 86 33.80 -7.32 -0.26
CA PRO A 86 34.03 -8.70 -0.68
C PRO A 86 32.92 -9.63 -0.16
N HIS A 87 32.52 -10.62 -0.97
CA HIS A 87 31.47 -11.59 -0.63
C HIS A 87 30.06 -11.00 -0.38
N SER A 88 29.80 -9.78 -0.82
CA SER A 88 28.48 -9.16 -0.73
C SER A 88 27.86 -9.02 -2.12
N TYR A 89 26.57 -9.32 -2.23
CA TYR A 89 25.82 -9.31 -3.48
C TYR A 89 24.52 -8.53 -3.33
N GLU A 90 24.02 -7.96 -4.41
CA GLU A 90 22.64 -7.50 -4.53
C GLU A 90 21.92 -8.42 -5.52
N ALA A 91 20.84 -9.05 -5.06
CA ALA A 91 19.96 -9.87 -5.88
C ALA A 91 18.62 -9.15 -6.06
N VAL A 92 18.13 -9.10 -7.29
CA VAL A 92 16.87 -8.44 -7.64
C VAL A 92 15.87 -9.50 -8.11
N PHE A 93 14.71 -9.53 -7.47
CA PHE A 93 13.63 -10.45 -7.75
C PHE A 93 12.43 -9.68 -8.30
N GLN A 94 11.74 -10.28 -9.26
CA GLN A 94 10.41 -9.84 -9.68
C GLN A 94 9.40 -10.94 -9.34
N VAL A 95 8.31 -10.57 -8.67
CA VAL A 95 7.30 -11.51 -8.16
C VAL A 95 5.91 -11.01 -8.54
N ARG A 96 5.06 -11.89 -9.07
CA ARG A 96 3.66 -11.57 -9.31
C ARG A 96 2.80 -12.04 -8.13
N THR A 97 2.23 -11.10 -7.39
CA THR A 97 1.39 -11.35 -6.22
C THR A 97 -0.10 -11.21 -6.53
N TYR A 98 -0.92 -11.82 -5.68
CA TYR A 98 -2.38 -11.72 -5.72
C TYR A 98 -2.99 -11.84 -4.31
N GLU A 99 -4.28 -11.53 -4.22
CA GLU A 99 -5.09 -11.70 -3.02
C GLU A 99 -6.06 -12.89 -3.19
N GLY A 100 -6.35 -13.60 -2.10
CA GLY A 100 -7.33 -14.69 -2.09
C GLY A 100 -7.06 -15.81 -3.11
N ASN A 101 -8.12 -16.24 -3.81
CA ASN A 101 -8.13 -17.44 -4.68
C ASN A 101 -7.49 -17.21 -6.07
N HIS A 102 -6.24 -16.73 -6.13
CA HIS A 102 -5.52 -16.48 -7.39
C HIS A 102 -6.30 -15.60 -8.38
N ALA A 103 -7.00 -14.58 -7.86
CA ALA A 103 -7.81 -13.66 -8.65
C ALA A 103 -7.19 -12.25 -8.64
N PRO A 104 -7.51 -11.40 -9.63
CA PRO A 104 -7.19 -9.98 -9.56
C PRO A 104 -7.69 -9.36 -8.24
N PRO A 105 -7.03 -8.28 -7.75
CA PRO A 105 -5.92 -7.58 -8.40
C PRO A 105 -4.60 -8.34 -8.32
N PHE A 106 -3.84 -8.30 -9.41
CA PHE A 106 -2.46 -8.75 -9.45
C PHE A 106 -1.51 -7.57 -9.31
N SER A 107 -0.35 -7.82 -8.71
CA SER A 107 0.70 -6.81 -8.60
C SER A 107 2.05 -7.43 -8.92
N THR A 108 2.93 -6.66 -9.56
CA THR A 108 4.31 -7.03 -9.82
C THR A 108 5.21 -6.31 -8.83
N GLU A 109 5.83 -7.08 -7.94
CA GLU A 109 6.78 -6.58 -6.95
C GLU A 109 8.19 -6.76 -7.47
N THR A 110 8.99 -5.69 -7.42
CA THR A 110 10.44 -5.74 -7.64
C THR A 110 11.15 -5.55 -6.31
N ILE A 111 11.90 -6.57 -5.88
CA ILE A 111 12.47 -6.68 -4.55
C ILE A 111 13.98 -6.78 -4.69
N LYS A 112 14.71 -5.85 -4.07
CA LYS A 112 16.18 -5.86 -3.99
C LYS A 112 16.63 -6.32 -2.63
N LEU A 113 17.43 -7.39 -2.62
CA LEU A 113 17.99 -7.98 -1.41
C LEU A 113 19.51 -7.87 -1.46
N ALA A 114 20.10 -7.21 -0.47
CA ALA A 114 21.52 -7.30 -0.20
C ALA A 114 21.80 -8.59 0.58
N VAL A 115 22.76 -9.38 0.09
CA VAL A 115 23.16 -10.67 0.63
C VAL A 115 24.59 -10.54 1.12
N HIS A 116 24.77 -10.70 2.43
CA HIS A 116 26.03 -10.58 3.13
C HIS A 116 26.27 -11.84 3.99
N PRO A 117 27.51 -12.08 4.44
CA PRO A 117 27.82 -13.20 5.34
C PRO A 117 27.06 -13.15 6.68
N ASP A 118 26.66 -11.96 7.13
CA ASP A 118 25.91 -11.73 8.38
C ASP A 118 24.38 -11.74 8.18
N GLY A 119 23.90 -11.81 6.94
CA GLY A 119 22.49 -11.99 6.64
C GLY A 119 22.01 -11.35 5.34
N VAL A 120 20.69 -11.30 5.19
CA VAL A 120 20.00 -10.74 4.02
C VAL A 120 19.14 -9.55 4.44
N GLN A 121 19.29 -8.43 3.73
CA GLN A 121 18.62 -7.17 4.01
C GLN A 121 17.82 -6.69 2.79
N LEU A 122 16.63 -6.14 3.03
CA LEU A 122 15.85 -5.48 1.99
C LEU A 122 16.44 -4.09 1.72
N THR A 123 16.94 -3.86 0.51
CA THR A 123 17.53 -2.57 0.10
C THR A 123 16.64 -1.76 -0.85
N GLY A 124 15.62 -2.39 -1.43
CA GLY A 124 14.69 -1.72 -2.33
C GLY A 124 13.43 -2.53 -2.55
N TYR A 125 12.31 -1.82 -2.67
CA TYR A 125 11.01 -2.41 -3.00
C TYR A 125 10.28 -1.46 -3.95
N SER A 126 9.80 -1.99 -5.07
CA SER A 126 8.96 -1.26 -6.02
C SER A 126 7.72 -2.07 -6.31
N HIS A 127 6.57 -1.43 -6.18
CA HIS A 127 5.27 -2.03 -6.41
C HIS A 127 4.65 -1.51 -7.71
N GLN A 128 4.12 -2.42 -8.52
CA GLN A 128 3.36 -2.09 -9.70
C GLN A 128 2.07 -2.92 -9.75
N GLY A 129 0.97 -2.30 -9.29
CA GLY A 129 -0.37 -2.87 -9.41
C GLY A 129 -0.88 -2.90 -10.86
N ASP A 130 -1.82 -3.81 -11.13
CA ASP A 130 -2.54 -3.89 -12.40
C ASP A 130 -3.71 -2.88 -12.49
N GLU A 131 -4.43 -2.91 -13.62
CA GLU A 131 -5.62 -2.07 -13.81
C GLU A 131 -6.75 -2.36 -12.80
N TRP A 132 -6.82 -3.57 -12.25
CA TRP A 132 -7.84 -3.95 -11.27
C TRP A 132 -7.52 -3.34 -9.91
N GLU A 133 -6.25 -3.27 -9.53
CA GLU A 133 -5.83 -2.57 -8.32
C GLU A 133 -6.16 -1.08 -8.40
N ALA A 134 -5.92 -0.46 -9.56
CA ALA A 134 -6.28 0.93 -9.79
C ALA A 134 -7.81 1.16 -9.74
N LYS A 135 -8.60 0.32 -10.42
CA LYS A 135 -10.07 0.37 -10.39
C LYS A 135 -10.60 0.21 -8.97
N ARG A 136 -10.09 -0.78 -8.22
CA ARG A 136 -10.46 -1.02 -6.82
C ARG A 136 -10.19 0.19 -5.96
N LYS A 137 -9.00 0.82 -6.08
CA LYS A 137 -8.66 2.01 -5.30
C LYS A 137 -9.60 3.19 -5.56
N VAL A 138 -10.00 3.39 -6.82
CA VAL A 138 -10.99 4.42 -7.18
C VAL A 138 -12.35 4.09 -6.57
N GLU A 139 -12.77 2.82 -6.64
CA GLU A 139 -14.02 2.36 -6.06
C GLU A 139 -14.05 2.51 -4.53
N GLU A 140 -12.98 2.12 -3.85
CA GLU A 140 -12.78 2.30 -2.40
C GLU A 140 -12.92 3.78 -2.00
N GLN A 141 -12.28 4.69 -2.75
CA GLN A 141 -12.37 6.14 -2.49
C GLN A 141 -13.78 6.68 -2.72
N GLN A 142 -14.47 6.20 -3.76
CA GLN A 142 -15.84 6.60 -4.05
C GLN A 142 -16.79 6.13 -2.95
N VAL A 143 -16.68 4.86 -2.53
CA VAL A 143 -17.48 4.30 -1.44
C VAL A 143 -17.17 5.00 -0.12
N GLN A 144 -15.91 5.29 0.18
CA GLN A 144 -15.55 6.05 1.37
C GLN A 144 -16.30 7.39 1.42
N LYS A 145 -16.28 8.17 0.33
CA LYS A 145 -16.97 9.47 0.25
C LYS A 145 -18.49 9.31 0.41
N GLU A 146 -19.09 8.33 -0.25
CA GLU A 146 -20.53 8.04 -0.10
C GLU A 146 -20.90 7.81 1.38
N PHE A 147 -20.07 7.07 2.12
CA PHE A 147 -20.29 6.83 3.53
C PHE A 147 -20.07 8.08 4.39
N GLU A 148 -19.02 8.87 4.12
CA GLU A 148 -18.78 10.17 4.79
C GLU A 148 -19.99 11.09 4.65
N ASP A 149 -20.52 11.23 3.43
CA ASP A 149 -21.66 12.09 3.13
C ASP A 149 -22.96 11.57 3.76
N TYR A 150 -23.29 10.29 3.54
CA TYR A 150 -24.57 9.72 3.96
C TYR A 150 -24.68 9.53 5.48
N PHE A 151 -23.60 9.08 6.13
CA PHE A 151 -23.59 8.84 7.57
C PHE A 151 -23.13 10.04 8.39
N HIS A 152 -22.73 11.13 7.72
CA HIS A 152 -22.17 12.34 8.32
C HIS A 152 -20.96 12.02 9.22
N ILE A 153 -20.01 11.24 8.70
CA ILE A 153 -18.77 10.85 9.37
C ILE A 153 -17.56 11.49 8.70
N GLN A 154 -16.49 11.73 9.46
CA GLN A 154 -15.24 12.29 8.95
C GLN A 154 -14.11 11.28 9.20
N LEU A 155 -13.56 10.70 8.14
CA LEU A 155 -12.55 9.63 8.24
C LEU A 155 -11.12 10.17 8.09
N ALA A 156 -10.97 11.44 7.74
CA ALA A 156 -9.68 12.12 7.72
C ALA A 156 -8.98 12.02 9.09
N GLY A 157 -7.76 11.47 9.10
CA GLY A 157 -6.97 11.25 10.31
C GLY A 157 -7.14 9.88 10.97
N TYR A 158 -8.02 9.02 10.47
CA TYR A 158 -8.13 7.63 10.91
C TYR A 158 -7.10 6.76 10.19
N GLN A 159 -6.59 5.75 10.88
CA GLN A 159 -5.80 4.71 10.24
C GLN A 159 -6.73 3.78 9.47
N GLN A 160 -6.64 3.77 8.15
CA GLN A 160 -7.32 2.78 7.32
C GLN A 160 -6.61 1.42 7.40
N MET A 161 -7.38 0.35 7.50
CA MET A 161 -6.93 -1.02 7.48
C MET A 161 -7.82 -1.87 6.58
N SER A 162 -7.20 -2.72 5.76
CA SER A 162 -7.91 -3.71 4.96
C SER A 162 -8.31 -4.92 5.79
N TYR A 163 -9.30 -5.67 5.30
CA TYR A 163 -9.69 -6.97 5.85
C TYR A 163 -8.48 -7.90 6.07
N TYR A 164 -7.62 -8.05 5.05
CA TYR A 164 -6.47 -8.96 5.14
C TYR A 164 -5.42 -8.51 6.15
N GLN A 165 -5.21 -7.20 6.34
CA GLN A 165 -4.34 -6.69 7.40
C GLN A 165 -4.88 -7.01 8.79
N ILE A 166 -6.19 -6.92 8.99
CA ILE A 166 -6.86 -7.28 10.25
C ILE A 166 -6.78 -8.78 10.48
N ALA A 167 -7.13 -9.59 9.47
CA ALA A 167 -7.06 -11.05 9.54
C ALA A 167 -5.63 -11.55 9.83
N HIS A 168 -4.62 -10.90 9.26
CA HIS A 168 -3.23 -11.22 9.56
C HIS A 168 -2.84 -10.82 10.98
N ARG A 169 -3.20 -9.60 11.42
CA ARG A 169 -2.85 -9.08 12.75
C ARG A 169 -3.42 -9.95 13.88
N TYR A 170 -4.63 -10.46 13.71
CA TYR A 170 -5.35 -11.24 14.72
C TYR A 170 -5.42 -12.72 14.39
N ARG A 171 -4.50 -13.23 13.56
CA ARG A 171 -4.45 -14.64 13.17
C ARG A 171 -4.41 -15.58 14.37
N ASP A 172 -3.67 -15.21 15.41
CA ASP A 172 -3.46 -16.01 16.62
C ASP A 172 -4.45 -15.64 17.75
N ASP A 173 -5.40 -14.75 17.48
CA ASP A 173 -6.47 -14.30 18.39
C ASP A 173 -7.82 -14.34 17.65
N PRO A 174 -8.38 -15.55 17.40
CA PRO A 174 -9.58 -15.70 16.58
C PRO A 174 -10.83 -15.08 17.20
N ASP A 175 -10.84 -14.88 18.52
CA ASP A 175 -11.94 -14.26 19.26
C ASP A 175 -11.84 -12.72 19.28
N ASN A 176 -10.86 -12.14 18.57
CA ASN A 176 -10.70 -10.70 18.52
C ASN A 176 -11.94 -10.02 17.91
N ALA A 177 -12.59 -9.16 18.68
CA ALA A 177 -13.82 -8.49 18.27
C ALA A 177 -13.70 -7.75 16.93
N LEU A 178 -12.59 -7.06 16.68
CA LEU A 178 -12.39 -6.32 15.42
C LEU A 178 -12.31 -7.26 14.22
N PHE A 179 -11.66 -8.42 14.38
CA PHE A 179 -11.61 -9.45 13.36
C PHE A 179 -12.99 -10.07 13.14
N LEU A 180 -13.69 -10.45 14.21
CA LEU A 180 -15.04 -11.02 14.13
C LEU A 180 -16.04 -10.09 13.45
N PHE A 181 -16.02 -8.78 13.74
CA PHE A 181 -16.88 -7.81 13.05
C PHE A 181 -16.62 -7.75 11.55
N ASN A 182 -15.35 -7.78 11.15
CA ASN A 182 -14.97 -7.81 9.74
C ASN A 182 -15.39 -9.13 9.07
N GLN A 183 -15.22 -10.25 9.76
CA GLN A 183 -15.58 -11.57 9.28
C GLN A 183 -17.10 -11.74 9.13
N GLU A 184 -17.88 -11.23 10.07
CA GLU A 184 -19.35 -11.27 10.04
C GLU A 184 -19.88 -10.65 8.74
N LEU A 185 -19.35 -9.49 8.35
CA LEU A 185 -19.77 -8.76 7.14
C LEU A 185 -19.54 -9.56 5.85
N ILE A 186 -18.48 -10.38 5.78
CA ILE A 186 -18.16 -11.21 4.60
C ILE A 186 -18.74 -12.63 4.68
N SER A 187 -19.12 -13.09 5.87
CA SER A 187 -19.60 -14.46 6.13
C SER A 187 -21.05 -14.70 5.69
N GLN A 188 -21.79 -13.65 5.32
CA GLN A 188 -23.17 -13.75 4.85
C GLN A 188 -23.24 -14.32 3.42
N LYS A 189 -23.01 -15.64 3.25
CA LYS A 189 -23.45 -16.55 2.16
C LYS A 189 -23.50 -16.05 0.69
N GLU A 190 -22.94 -14.91 0.36
CA GLU A 190 -22.68 -14.47 -1.00
C GLU A 190 -21.41 -15.21 -1.40
N ALA A 191 -21.62 -16.36 -2.04
CA ALA A 191 -20.56 -17.09 -2.71
C ALA A 191 -19.70 -16.07 -3.45
N ILE A 192 -18.40 -16.06 -3.12
CA ILE A 192 -17.35 -15.21 -3.69
C ILE A 192 -17.25 -15.53 -5.20
N GLN A 193 -18.25 -15.10 -5.96
CA GLN A 193 -18.36 -15.26 -7.39
C GLN A 193 -17.72 -14.02 -8.01
N LYS A 194 -16.40 -14.10 -8.14
CA LYS A 194 -15.62 -13.79 -9.33
C LYS A 194 -16.02 -12.57 -10.16
N GLN A 195 -16.37 -11.43 -9.57
CA GLN A 195 -16.28 -10.09 -10.17
C GLN A 195 -16.65 -9.02 -9.13
N SER A 196 -15.65 -8.28 -8.65
CA SER A 196 -15.75 -7.11 -7.75
C SER A 196 -16.62 -7.26 -6.50
N TYR A 197 -15.97 -7.60 -5.38
CA TYR A 197 -16.52 -7.29 -4.06
C TYR A 197 -15.47 -6.48 -3.30
N LEU A 198 -15.80 -5.22 -3.00
CA LEU A 198 -15.05 -4.41 -2.06
C LEU A 198 -15.15 -5.06 -0.68
N LEU A 199 -14.00 -5.46 -0.14
CA LEU A 199 -13.93 -5.97 1.22
C LEU A 199 -14.24 -4.84 2.22
N PRO A 200 -14.66 -5.18 3.46
CA PRO A 200 -14.88 -4.19 4.49
C PRO A 200 -13.64 -3.30 4.69
N MET A 201 -13.88 -1.99 4.71
CA MET A 201 -12.86 -0.99 4.97
C MET A 201 -12.96 -0.54 6.42
N THR A 202 -11.90 -0.78 7.20
CA THR A 202 -11.87 -0.41 8.61
C THR A 202 -11.06 0.87 8.82
N PHE A 203 -11.60 1.81 9.59
CA PHE A 203 -10.96 3.09 9.94
C PHE A 203 -10.86 3.18 11.46
N LEU A 204 -9.64 3.25 11.99
CA LEU A 204 -9.39 3.24 13.43
C LEU A 204 -8.81 4.59 13.89
N GLY A 205 -9.54 5.26 14.78
CA GLY A 205 -9.10 6.46 15.48
C GLY A 205 -8.50 6.12 16.85
N LYS A 206 -8.32 7.15 17.69
CA LYS A 206 -7.78 6.96 19.05
C LYS A 206 -8.80 6.33 20.01
N ARG A 207 -10.07 6.70 19.90
CA ARG A 207 -11.16 6.31 20.81
C ARG A 207 -12.34 5.64 20.11
N ASP A 208 -12.45 5.85 18.81
CA ASP A 208 -13.57 5.46 17.98
C ASP A 208 -13.08 4.95 16.63
N GLY A 209 -13.95 4.30 15.89
CA GLY A 209 -13.62 3.73 14.60
C GLY A 209 -14.87 3.35 13.82
N TYR A 210 -14.65 2.96 12.57
CA TYR A 210 -15.71 2.61 11.64
C TYR A 210 -15.33 1.37 10.84
N ILE A 211 -16.30 0.53 10.51
CA ILE A 211 -16.16 -0.50 9.47
C ILE A 211 -17.22 -0.22 8.43
N LEU A 212 -16.79 0.06 7.20
CA LEU A 212 -17.67 0.38 6.07
C LEU A 212 -17.73 -0.84 5.17
N TYR A 213 -18.95 -1.25 4.79
CA TYR A 213 -19.12 -2.35 3.86
C TYR A 213 -20.28 -2.07 2.90
N LYS A 214 -19.96 -2.07 1.61
CA LYS A 214 -20.94 -1.96 0.51
C LYS A 214 -21.03 -3.33 -0.15
N ARG A 215 -22.21 -3.94 -0.10
CA ARG A 215 -22.49 -5.24 -0.71
C ARG A 215 -22.69 -5.09 -2.21
N SER A 216 -22.60 -6.19 -2.96
CA SER A 216 -22.81 -6.17 -4.42
C SER A 216 -24.24 -5.83 -4.82
N ASP A 217 -25.22 -6.12 -3.95
CA ASP A 217 -26.59 -5.69 -4.14
C ASP A 217 -26.78 -4.16 -3.99
N GLY A 218 -25.73 -3.44 -3.60
CA GLY A 218 -25.72 -1.99 -3.40
C GLY A 218 -26.12 -1.55 -1.98
N SER A 219 -26.50 -2.47 -1.10
CA SER A 219 -26.77 -2.15 0.30
C SER A 219 -25.49 -1.77 1.06
N GLN A 220 -25.65 -0.91 2.06
CA GLN A 220 -24.54 -0.34 2.82
C GLN A 220 -24.71 -0.64 4.30
N ILE A 221 -23.64 -1.13 4.92
CA ILE A 221 -23.55 -1.41 6.35
C ILE A 221 -22.39 -0.61 6.92
N VAL A 222 -22.65 0.14 7.99
CA VAL A 222 -21.59 0.79 8.78
C VAL A 222 -21.67 0.35 10.22
N TYR A 223 -20.54 -0.10 10.74
CA TYR A 223 -20.34 -0.34 12.17
C TYR A 223 -19.62 0.86 12.77
N PHE A 224 -20.16 1.39 13.86
CA PHE A 224 -19.55 2.40 14.70
C PHE A 224 -18.89 1.70 15.86
N LEU A 225 -17.59 1.92 16.03
CA LEU A 225 -16.78 1.27 17.05
C LEU A 225 -16.37 2.26 18.13
N LEU A 226 -16.27 1.78 19.37
CA LEU A 226 -15.64 2.49 20.47
C LEU A 226 -14.53 1.63 21.06
N LYS A 227 -13.43 2.28 21.46
CA LYS A 227 -12.31 1.64 22.13
C LYS A 227 -12.48 1.75 23.63
N GLU A 228 -12.74 0.62 24.28
CA GLU A 228 -12.93 0.52 25.72
C GLU A 228 -11.86 -0.41 26.31
N LEU A 229 -11.11 0.08 27.30
CA LEU A 229 -10.06 -0.68 27.98
C LEU A 229 -9.06 -1.36 27.03
N GLY A 230 -8.78 -0.73 25.89
CA GLY A 230 -7.86 -1.25 24.87
C GLY A 230 -8.51 -2.11 23.77
N SER A 231 -9.75 -2.54 23.96
CA SER A 231 -10.49 -3.40 23.02
C SER A 231 -11.54 -2.63 22.24
N TRP A 232 -11.73 -2.99 20.97
CA TRP A 232 -12.78 -2.42 20.12
C TRP A 232 -14.11 -3.11 20.41
N LYS A 233 -15.17 -2.31 20.57
CA LYS A 233 -16.55 -2.77 20.75
C LYS A 233 -17.46 -2.12 19.73
N LEU A 234 -18.48 -2.85 19.30
CA LEU A 234 -19.56 -2.32 18.48
C LEU A 234 -20.43 -1.41 19.34
N SER A 235 -20.43 -0.11 19.04
CA SER A 235 -21.29 0.87 19.69
C SER A 235 -22.65 0.97 19.01
N LYS A 236 -22.66 0.96 17.68
CA LYS A 236 -23.87 1.06 16.87
C LYS A 236 -23.65 0.45 15.49
N MET A 237 -24.72 -0.06 14.90
CA MET A 237 -24.75 -0.47 13.50
C MET A 237 -25.85 0.30 12.77
N LYS A 238 -25.60 0.70 11.51
CA LYS A 238 -26.62 1.19 10.59
C LYS A 238 -26.57 0.37 9.31
N HIS A 239 -27.74 0.05 8.79
CA HIS A 239 -27.92 -0.64 7.52
C HIS A 239 -28.83 0.20 6.62
N VAL A 240 -28.42 0.36 5.37
CA VAL A 240 -29.16 1.06 4.32
C VAL A 240 -29.41 0.03 3.21
N PRO A 241 -30.66 -0.38 2.98
CA PRO A 241 -30.99 -1.25 1.87
C PRO A 241 -30.56 -0.61 0.54
N SER A 242 -30.32 -1.43 -0.48
CA SER A 242 -30.08 -0.88 -1.81
C SER A 242 -31.27 -0.01 -2.22
N LYS A 243 -31.00 1.13 -2.87
CA LYS A 243 -32.06 1.87 -3.55
C LYS A 243 -32.53 0.98 -4.68
N GLY A 244 -33.61 0.22 -4.46
CA GLY A 244 -34.31 -0.45 -5.53
C GLY A 244 -34.54 0.58 -6.63
N ILE A 245 -34.09 0.28 -7.84
CA ILE A 245 -34.55 1.02 -9.02
C ILE A 245 -36.05 0.72 -9.07
N SER A 246 -36.87 1.65 -8.56
CA SER A 246 -38.31 1.66 -8.80
C SER A 246 -38.57 2.11 -10.23
#